data_AF-A0A0R2PZ44-F1
#
_entry.id   AF-A0A0R2PZ44-F1
#
_cell.length_a   1.000
_cell.length_b   1.000
_cell.length_c   1.000
_cell.angle_alpha   90.00
_cell.angle_beta   90.00
_cell.angle_gamma   90.00
#
_symmetry.space_group_name_H-M   'P 1'
#
loop_
_entity.id
_entity.type
_entity.pdbx_description
1 polymer ?
#
loop_
_entity_poly.entity_id
_entity_poly.type
_entity_poly.pdbx_seq_one_letter_code
_entity_poly.pdbx_strand_id
1 'polypeptide(L)'
;MLDGAVSLEHLNKQFGERAVVNDVNLEIHAGEFFSLLGPSGCGKTTTLRMIGGFELPDSGRILIDGRDVTHDEPETRPLNTVFQSYALFPHLNVFDNVAFGLRFEKPGSVSKKS
;
A
#
# COMPACT_ATOMS: atom_id res chain seq x y z
N MET A 1 -5.41 8.94 15.67
CA MET A 1 -4.09 8.32 15.42
C MET A 1 -4.19 7.62 14.09
N LEU A 2 -3.09 7.51 13.34
CA LEU A 2 -3.05 6.56 12.23
C LEU A 2 -2.80 5.19 12.85
N ASP A 3 -3.79 4.34 12.84
CA ASP A 3 -3.79 3.01 13.45
C ASP A 3 -3.64 1.88 12.40
N GLY A 4 -3.59 2.25 11.12
CA GLY A 4 -3.22 1.40 10.00
C GLY A 4 -4.35 0.54 9.46
N ALA A 5 -5.61 0.91 9.73
CA ALA A 5 -6.77 0.25 9.17
C ALA A 5 -6.89 0.55 7.67
N VAL A 6 -7.25 -0.47 6.87
CA VAL A 6 -7.41 -0.34 5.41
C VAL A 6 -8.76 -0.88 5.00
N SER A 7 -9.50 -0.12 4.20
CA SER A 7 -10.76 -0.57 3.59
C SER A 7 -10.72 -0.41 2.07
N LEU A 8 -11.11 -1.47 1.36
CA LEU A 8 -11.35 -1.45 -0.07
C LEU A 8 -12.86 -1.56 -0.28
N GLU A 9 -13.43 -0.63 -1.03
CA GLU A 9 -14.86 -0.60 -1.29
C GLU A 9 -15.11 -0.67 -2.79
N HIS A 10 -15.77 -1.75 -3.23
CA HIS A 10 -16.13 -1.99 -4.62
C HIS A 10 -14.97 -1.78 -5.60
N LEU A 11 -13.78 -2.27 -5.25
CA LEU A 11 -12.56 -1.99 -6.00
C LEU A 11 -12.53 -2.80 -7.30
N ASN A 12 -12.35 -2.11 -8.42
CA ASN A 12 -12.31 -2.71 -9.75
C ASN A 12 -11.05 -2.30 -10.52
N LYS A 13 -10.52 -3.25 -11.30
CA LYS A 13 -9.42 -2.99 -12.23
C LYS A 13 -9.47 -3.92 -13.43
N GLN A 14 -9.40 -3.33 -14.62
CA GLN A 14 -9.35 -3.98 -15.92
C GLN A 14 -8.10 -3.53 -16.68
N PHE A 15 -7.53 -4.44 -17.47
CA PHE A 15 -6.51 -4.11 -18.47
C PHE A 15 -6.99 -4.61 -19.82
N GLY A 16 -7.30 -3.68 -20.73
CA GLY A 16 -7.98 -4.01 -21.99
C GLY A 16 -9.33 -4.68 -21.68
N GLU A 17 -9.55 -5.88 -22.21
CA GLU A 17 -10.80 -6.63 -21.97
C GLU A 17 -10.75 -7.48 -20.68
N ARG A 18 -9.59 -7.62 -20.03
CA ARG A 18 -9.42 -8.54 -18.91
C ARG A 18 -9.66 -7.86 -17.56
N ALA A 19 -10.72 -8.24 -16.85
CA ALA A 19 -10.91 -7.90 -15.46
C ALA A 19 -9.88 -8.64 -14.58
N VAL A 20 -9.07 -7.89 -13.84
CA VAL A 20 -8.02 -8.42 -12.95
C VAL A 20 -8.44 -8.30 -11.48
N VAL A 21 -9.18 -7.25 -11.14
CA VAL A 21 -9.85 -7.08 -9.85
C VAL A 21 -11.31 -6.74 -10.15
N ASN A 22 -12.24 -7.48 -9.55
CA ASN A 22 -13.67 -7.36 -9.84
C ASN A 22 -14.44 -7.28 -8.52
N ASP A 23 -14.98 -6.10 -8.22
CA ASP A 23 -15.79 -5.77 -7.05
C ASP A 23 -15.23 -6.26 -5.71
N VAL A 24 -13.94 -5.99 -5.47
CA VAL A 24 -13.29 -6.42 -4.22
C VAL A 24 -13.69 -5.50 -3.08
N ASN A 25 -14.21 -6.11 -2.02
CA ASN A 25 -14.51 -5.48 -0.74
C ASN A 25 -13.66 -6.18 0.34
N LEU A 26 -12.89 -5.40 1.09
CA LEU A 26 -11.95 -5.91 2.08
C LEU A 26 -11.80 -4.89 3.21
N GLU A 27 -11.87 -5.36 4.45
CA GLU A 27 -11.52 -4.58 5.64
C GLU A 27 -10.35 -5.26 6.34
N ILE A 28 -9.31 -4.48 6.63
CA ILE A 28 -8.16 -4.87 7.44
C ILE A 28 -8.15 -3.94 8.63
N HIS A 29 -8.28 -4.51 9.83
CA HIS A 29 -8.35 -3.73 11.05
C HIS A 29 -6.98 -3.24 11.50
N ALA A 30 -6.96 -2.20 12.33
CA ALA A 30 -5.75 -1.68 12.93
C ALA A 30 -4.98 -2.80 13.68
N GLY A 31 -3.69 -2.95 13.35
CA GLY A 31 -2.81 -3.97 13.93
C GLY A 31 -3.06 -5.41 13.44
N GLU A 32 -3.94 -5.61 12.47
CA GLU A 32 -4.20 -6.92 11.89
C GLU A 32 -3.05 -7.36 10.97
N PHE A 33 -2.65 -8.63 11.11
CA PHE A 33 -1.78 -9.27 10.13
C PHE A 33 -2.63 -10.00 9.08
N PHE A 34 -2.60 -9.51 7.85
CA PHE A 34 -3.39 -10.03 6.74
C PHE A 34 -2.50 -10.55 5.60
N SER A 35 -2.99 -11.56 4.86
CA SER A 35 -2.30 -12.08 3.68
C SER A 35 -3.26 -12.31 2.51
N LEU A 36 -2.86 -11.91 1.30
CA LEU A 36 -3.57 -12.17 0.06
C LEU A 36 -2.99 -13.43 -0.61
N LEU A 37 -3.80 -14.49 -0.70
CA LEU A 37 -3.44 -15.77 -1.32
C LEU A 37 -4.28 -16.04 -2.58
N GLY A 38 -3.69 -16.71 -3.55
CA GLY A 38 -4.39 -17.13 -4.77
C GLY A 38 -3.44 -17.47 -5.93
N PRO A 39 -3.94 -18.04 -7.03
CA PRO A 39 -3.15 -18.45 -8.19
C PRO A 39 -2.35 -17.30 -8.84
N SER A 40 -1.37 -17.64 -9.68
CA SER A 40 -0.72 -16.61 -10.50
C SER A 40 -1.74 -15.87 -11.37
N GLY A 41 -1.65 -14.54 -11.42
CA GLY A 41 -2.56 -13.71 -12.22
C GLY A 41 -3.96 -13.46 -11.63
N CYS A 42 -4.23 -13.82 -10.37
CA CYS A 42 -5.52 -13.57 -9.71
C CYS A 42 -5.67 -12.15 -9.11
N GLY A 43 -4.81 -11.20 -9.48
CA GLY A 43 -4.95 -9.80 -9.08
C GLY A 43 -4.26 -9.36 -7.78
N LYS A 44 -3.64 -10.25 -6.98
CA LYS A 44 -2.97 -9.89 -5.71
C LYS A 44 -2.02 -8.70 -5.82
N THR A 45 -1.05 -8.79 -6.74
CA THR A 45 -0.05 -7.74 -6.94
C THR A 45 -0.70 -6.46 -7.44
N THR A 46 -1.73 -6.56 -8.28
CA THR A 46 -2.51 -5.40 -8.75
C THR A 46 -3.25 -4.73 -7.58
N THR A 47 -3.91 -5.49 -6.71
CA THR A 47 -4.56 -4.97 -5.50
C THR A 47 -3.55 -4.28 -4.58
N LEU A 48 -2.41 -4.90 -4.29
CA LEU A 48 -1.37 -4.28 -3.46
C LEU A 48 -0.79 -3.00 -4.09
N ARG A 49 -0.60 -2.98 -5.41
CA ARG A 49 -0.16 -1.77 -6.13
C ARG A 49 -1.19 -0.66 -6.05
N MET A 50 -2.48 -0.97 -6.14
CA MET A 50 -3.55 0.01 -5.98
C MET A 50 -3.61 0.58 -4.56
N ILE A 51 -3.45 -0.26 -3.54
CA ILE A 51 -3.34 0.20 -2.14
C ILE A 51 -2.15 1.15 -1.97
N GLY A 52 -1.00 0.80 -2.55
CA GLY A 52 0.20 1.64 -2.53
C GLY A 52 0.18 2.87 -3.43
N GLY A 53 -0.86 3.04 -4.27
CA GLY A 53 -0.97 4.16 -5.23
C GLY A 53 -0.17 4.01 -6.52
N PHE A 54 0.48 2.86 -6.73
CA PHE A 54 1.28 2.57 -7.93
C PHE A 54 0.46 2.06 -9.12
N GLU A 55 -0.85 1.97 -8.93
CA GLU A 55 -1.87 1.67 -9.94
C GLU A 55 -3.16 2.36 -9.49
N LEU A 56 -3.93 2.94 -10.41
CA LEU A 56 -5.22 3.52 -10.06
C LEU A 56 -6.33 2.49 -10.28
N PRO A 57 -7.30 2.34 -9.37
CA PRO A 57 -8.50 1.58 -9.67
C PRO A 57 -9.30 2.27 -10.77
N ASP A 58 -10.04 1.48 -11.55
CA ASP A 58 -10.96 2.03 -12.55
C ASP A 58 -12.25 2.51 -11.88
N SER A 59 -12.64 1.89 -10.76
CA SER A 59 -13.71 2.33 -9.87
C SER A 59 -13.56 1.76 -8.46
N GLY A 60 -14.33 2.30 -7.52
CA GLY A 60 -14.26 1.96 -6.09
C GLY A 60 -13.41 2.94 -5.29
N ARG A 61 -13.22 2.64 -4.00
CA ARG A 61 -12.46 3.49 -3.07
C ARG A 61 -11.45 2.68 -2.26
N ILE A 62 -10.37 3.36 -1.88
CA ILE A 62 -9.36 2.87 -0.96
C ILE A 62 -9.28 3.86 0.19
N LEU A 63 -9.57 3.37 1.40
CA LEU A 63 -9.52 4.16 2.62
C LEU A 63 -8.39 3.66 3.50
N ILE A 64 -7.66 4.58 4.11
CA ILE A 64 -6.68 4.29 5.16
C ILE A 64 -7.03 5.14 6.37
N ASP A 65 -7.26 4.50 7.50
CA ASP A 65 -7.77 5.13 8.72
C ASP A 65 -9.01 6.01 8.45
N GLY A 66 -9.90 5.52 7.59
CA GLY A 66 -11.13 6.21 7.18
C GLY A 66 -10.95 7.40 6.22
N ARG A 67 -9.72 7.78 5.86
CA ARG A 67 -9.46 8.79 4.82
C ARG A 67 -9.42 8.12 3.46
N ASP A 68 -10.21 8.63 2.51
CA ASP A 68 -10.10 8.25 1.10
C ASP A 68 -8.75 8.71 0.53
N VAL A 69 -7.95 7.74 0.07
CA VAL A 69 -6.63 7.96 -0.55
C VAL A 69 -6.61 7.50 -2.01
N THR A 70 -7.76 7.24 -2.61
CA THR A 70 -7.89 6.57 -3.92
C THR A 70 -7.04 7.25 -5.00
N HIS A 71 -6.99 8.59 -4.98
CA HIS A 71 -6.26 9.41 -5.95
C HIS A 71 -4.99 10.07 -5.37
N ASP A 72 -4.64 9.76 -4.12
CA ASP A 72 -3.41 10.26 -3.51
C ASP A 72 -2.19 9.62 -4.19
N GLU A 73 -1.17 10.43 -4.45
CA GLU A 73 0.14 10.00 -4.96
C GLU A 73 0.81 9.06 -3.97
N PRO A 74 1.58 8.04 -4.43
CA PRO A 74 2.20 7.03 -3.56
C PRO A 74 2.95 7.61 -2.36
N GLU A 75 3.73 8.68 -2.57
CA GLU A 75 4.55 9.34 -1.54
C GLU A 75 3.74 10.08 -0.47
N THR A 76 2.47 10.37 -0.75
CA THR A 76 1.56 11.07 0.18
C THR A 76 0.67 10.12 0.97
N ARG A 77 0.63 8.84 0.60
CA ARG A 77 -0.17 7.84 1.30
C ARG A 77 0.45 7.51 2.66
N PRO A 78 -0.37 7.36 3.73
CA PRO A 78 0.11 7.05 5.07
C PRO A 78 0.48 5.56 5.24
N LEU A 79 1.29 5.01 4.34
CA LEU A 79 1.70 3.60 4.34
C LEU A 79 3.14 3.45 3.81
N ASN A 80 3.78 2.33 4.16
CA ASN A 80 5.03 1.91 3.56
C ASN A 80 4.82 0.65 2.72
N THR A 81 5.34 0.63 1.49
CA THR A 81 5.24 -0.52 0.58
C THR A 81 6.62 -1.12 0.33
N VAL A 82 6.73 -2.45 0.39
CA VAL A 82 7.90 -3.21 -0.06
C VAL A 82 7.52 -4.04 -1.27
N PHE A 83 8.29 -3.92 -2.36
CA PHE A 83 8.02 -4.62 -3.61
C PHE A 83 8.78 -5.95 -3.73
N GLN A 84 8.29 -6.84 -4.59
CA GLN A 84 8.94 -8.12 -4.89
C GLN A 84 10.31 -7.97 -5.57
N SER A 85 10.54 -6.88 -6.31
CA SER A 85 11.86 -6.51 -6.79
C SER A 85 12.48 -5.54 -5.78
N TYR A 86 13.61 -5.92 -5.19
CA TYR A 86 14.10 -5.33 -3.94
C TYR A 86 14.44 -3.83 -3.95
N ALA A 87 14.26 -3.10 -5.05
CA ALA A 87 14.37 -1.63 -5.14
C ALA A 87 15.55 -1.03 -4.35
N LEU A 88 16.66 -1.77 -4.26
CA LEU A 88 17.82 -1.37 -3.47
C LEU A 88 18.55 -0.26 -4.19
N PHE A 89 19.15 0.65 -3.43
CA PHE A 89 20.10 1.62 -3.95
C PHE A 89 21.47 0.94 -4.05
N PRO A 90 21.92 0.57 -5.26
CA PRO A 90 23.13 -0.26 -5.42
C PRO A 90 24.41 0.48 -5.03
N HIS A 91 24.34 1.80 -4.91
CA HIS A 91 25.44 2.68 -4.50
C HIS A 91 25.50 2.89 -2.97
N LEU A 92 24.55 2.33 -2.21
CA LEU A 92 24.50 2.39 -0.75
C LEU A 92 24.88 1.03 -0.15
N ASN A 93 25.52 1.05 1.02
CA ASN A 93 25.72 -0.19 1.79
C ASN A 93 24.38 -0.66 2.43
N VAL A 94 24.41 -1.82 3.09
CA VAL A 94 23.20 -2.40 3.73
C VAL A 94 22.59 -1.45 4.76
N PHE A 95 23.41 -0.87 5.64
CA PHE A 95 22.93 0.05 6.67
C PHE A 95 22.28 1.29 6.03
N ASP A 96 22.92 1.87 5.03
CA ASP A 96 22.41 3.04 4.32
C ASP A 96 21.11 2.76 3.56
N ASN A 97 20.93 1.57 2.98
CA ASN A 97 19.67 1.16 2.36
C ASN A 97 18.53 1.09 3.38
N VAL A 98 18.77 0.50 4.56
CA VAL A 98 17.75 0.38 5.62
C VAL A 98 17.45 1.75 6.26
N ALA A 99 18.48 2.57 6.47
CA ALA A 99 18.35 3.88 7.10
C ALA A 99 17.77 4.96 6.16
N PHE A 100 17.74 4.72 4.83
CA PHE A 100 17.35 5.74 3.85
C PHE A 100 15.97 6.33 4.10
N GLY A 101 14.96 5.49 4.37
CA GLY A 101 13.59 5.94 4.66
C GLY A 101 13.48 6.78 5.93
N LEU A 102 14.31 6.47 6.94
CA LEU A 102 14.35 7.19 8.22
C LEU A 102 14.93 8.61 8.09
N ARG A 103 15.69 8.91 7.03
CA ARG A 103 16.29 10.25 6.81
C ARG A 103 15.28 11.32 6.45
N PHE A 104 14.09 10.93 5.96
CA PHE A 104 13.03 11.84 5.55
C PHE A 104 11.94 12.00 6.62
N GLU A 105 12.03 11.28 7.74
CA GLU A 105 11.16 11.52 8.88
C GLU A 105 11.54 12.85 9.55
N LYS A 106 10.55 13.73 9.74
CA LYS A 106 10.74 14.97 10.50
C LYS A 106 11.18 14.61 11.93
N PRO A 107 12.23 15.24 12.49
CA PRO A 107 12.60 15.03 13.89
C PRO A 107 11.43 15.47 14.79
N GLY A 108 10.68 14.51 15.32
CA GLY A 108 9.52 14.75 16.19
C GLY A 108 8.34 13.78 16.03
N SER A 109 8.29 12.92 15.01
CA SER A 109 7.17 11.97 14.81
C SER A 109 7.28 10.66 15.59
N VAL A 110 8.39 10.42 16.30
CA VAL A 110 8.52 9.24 17.17
C VAL A 110 7.78 9.53 18.49
N SER A 111 6.54 9.07 18.58
CA SER A 111 5.86 8.96 19.87
C SER A 111 6.69 8.04 20.77
N LYS A 112 7.33 8.62 21.78
CA LYS A 112 8.01 7.84 22.83
C LYS A 112 6.96 6.93 23.46
N LYS A 113 7.04 5.62 23.18
CA LYS A 113 6.41 4.62 24.04
C LYS A 113 6.98 4.82 25.45
N SER A 114 6.11 5.26 26.35
CA SER A 114 6.34 5.26 27.80
C SER A 114 6.10 3.85 28.35
#